data_AF-A0A8T5M534-F1
#
_entry.id   AF-A0A8T5M534-F1
#
_cell.length_a   1.000
_cell.length_b   1.000
_cell.length_c   1.000
_cell.angle_alpha   90.00
_cell.angle_beta   90.00
_cell.angle_gamma   90.00
#
_symmetry.space_group_name_H-M   'P 1'
#
loop_
_entity.id
_entity.type
_entity.pdbx_description
1 polymer ?
#
loop_
_entity_poly.entity_id
_entity_poly.type
_entity_poly.pdbx_seq_one_letter_code
_entity_poly.pdbx_strand_id
1 'polypeptide(L)'
;MKNKHKKEKENYSEEEPELYPAEEQGITSKETSEQKEEAMEHGLEDEDIYSSEGREKQEEDDEIDSWEEGFMEGASQAGQLGKDALTGEPLMDVDDVVESEIDGKIYRFVSEKNARKFREKLDEEKLE
;
A
#
# COMPACT_ATOMS: atom_id res chain seq x y z
N MET A 1 -52.98 -27.89 62.78
CA MET A 1 -53.60 -27.62 61.46
C MET A 1 -53.15 -26.26 60.96
N LYS A 2 -52.55 -26.24 59.75
CA LYS A 2 -52.32 -25.11 58.81
C LYS A 2 -51.74 -23.80 59.36
N ASN A 3 -50.49 -23.47 58.96
CA ASN A 3 -50.25 -22.28 58.13
C ASN A 3 -48.80 -22.16 57.60
N LYS A 4 -48.69 -22.27 56.27
CA LYS A 4 -47.93 -21.41 55.33
C LYS A 4 -46.45 -21.10 55.63
N HIS A 5 -45.56 -21.87 55.01
CA HIS A 5 -44.31 -21.36 54.40
C HIS A 5 -44.47 -21.58 52.88
N LYS A 6 -44.95 -20.55 52.17
CA LYS A 6 -44.19 -19.51 51.46
C LYS A 6 -43.34 -20.12 50.34
N LYS A 7 -43.84 -19.94 49.12
CA LYS A 7 -43.21 -20.27 47.84
C LYS A 7 -41.83 -19.60 47.76
N GLU A 8 -40.81 -20.38 47.47
CA GLU A 8 -39.61 -19.90 46.80
C GLU A 8 -39.58 -20.56 45.43
N LYS A 9 -39.54 -19.72 44.39
CA LYS A 9 -39.40 -20.14 43.00
C LYS A 9 -37.90 -20.34 42.79
N GLU A 10 -37.47 -21.58 42.62
CA GLU A 10 -36.12 -21.86 42.14
C GLU A 10 -36.10 -21.60 40.63
N ASN A 11 -35.26 -20.65 40.22
CA ASN A 11 -34.91 -20.39 38.83
C ASN A 11 -34.11 -21.59 38.32
N TYR A 12 -34.70 -22.40 37.45
CA TYR A 12 -33.92 -23.28 36.60
C TYR A 12 -33.27 -22.41 35.53
N SER A 13 -31.96 -22.18 35.63
CA SER A 13 -31.17 -21.82 34.46
C SER A 13 -31.17 -23.05 33.54
N GLU A 14 -31.73 -22.89 32.35
CA GLU A 14 -31.56 -23.83 31.25
C GLU A 14 -30.07 -23.77 30.84
N GLU A 15 -29.22 -24.54 31.52
CA GLU A 15 -27.88 -24.82 31.02
C GLU A 15 -28.03 -25.78 29.84
N GLU A 16 -27.77 -25.26 28.62
CA GLU A 16 -27.67 -26.10 27.43
C GLU A 16 -26.61 -27.18 27.68
N PRO A 17 -26.88 -28.47 27.38
CA PRO A 17 -25.91 -29.52 27.59
C PRO A 17 -24.70 -29.26 26.68
N GLU A 18 -23.53 -29.02 27.27
CA GLU A 18 -22.27 -28.97 26.54
C GLU A 18 -22.06 -30.30 25.83
N LEU A 19 -22.30 -30.29 24.53
CA LEU A 19 -22.16 -31.45 23.65
C LEU A 19 -20.66 -31.63 23.40
N TYR A 20 -20.02 -32.52 24.15
CA TYR A 20 -18.63 -32.90 23.91
C TYR A 20 -18.58 -33.98 22.80
N PRO A 21 -18.20 -33.64 21.55
CA PRO A 21 -18.03 -34.66 20.52
C PRO A 21 -16.89 -35.61 20.93
N ALA A 22 -17.17 -36.91 20.88
CA ALA A 22 -16.18 -37.94 21.25
C ALA A 22 -15.00 -37.94 20.26
N GLU A 23 -13.79 -37.71 20.76
CA GLU A 23 -12.54 -37.67 19.98
C GLU A 23 -12.30 -38.94 19.14
N GLU A 24 -12.93 -40.07 19.49
CA GLU A 24 -12.84 -41.34 18.73
C GLU A 24 -13.51 -41.30 17.33
N GLN A 25 -14.36 -40.32 17.03
CA GLN A 25 -15.03 -40.19 15.72
C GLN A 25 -14.14 -39.55 14.64
N GLY A 26 -12.89 -39.20 14.95
CA GLY A 26 -11.95 -38.64 13.98
C GLY A 26 -12.31 -37.24 13.48
N ILE A 27 -13.28 -36.57 14.10
CA ILE A 27 -13.59 -35.16 13.89
C ILE A 27 -12.58 -34.35 14.71
N THR A 28 -11.31 -34.45 14.34
CA THR A 28 -10.33 -33.43 14.69
C THR A 28 -10.73 -32.17 13.94
N SER A 29 -10.85 -31.04 14.62
CA SER A 29 -11.05 -29.70 14.07
C SER A 29 -9.85 -29.30 13.20
N LYS A 30 -9.67 -29.96 12.05
CA LYS A 30 -8.71 -29.55 11.05
C LYS A 30 -9.26 -28.32 10.38
N GLU A 31 -8.59 -27.20 10.59
CA GLU A 31 -8.83 -25.98 9.82
C GLU A 31 -8.75 -26.32 8.34
N THR A 32 -9.74 -25.82 7.61
CA THR A 32 -9.79 -25.92 6.15
C THR A 32 -8.87 -24.85 5.54
N SER A 33 -8.48 -25.06 4.28
CA SER A 33 -7.67 -24.08 3.54
C SER A 33 -8.30 -22.69 3.55
N GLU A 34 -9.62 -22.61 3.35
CA GLU A 34 -10.40 -21.36 3.38
C GLU A 34 -10.30 -20.65 4.74
N GLN A 35 -10.38 -21.39 5.85
CA GLN A 35 -10.27 -20.79 7.19
C GLN A 35 -8.88 -20.23 7.45
N LYS A 36 -7.86 -20.87 6.89
CA LYS A 36 -6.46 -20.46 7.04
C LYS A 36 -6.16 -19.20 6.23
N GLU A 37 -6.69 -19.14 5.02
CA GLU A 37 -6.58 -17.97 4.14
C GLU A 37 -7.24 -16.73 4.75
N GLU A 38 -8.47 -16.87 5.26
CA GLU A 38 -9.20 -15.79 5.96
C GLU A 38 -8.45 -15.33 7.23
N ALA A 39 -7.84 -16.26 7.97
CA ALA A 39 -7.02 -15.94 9.14
C ALA A 39 -5.77 -15.13 8.76
N MET A 40 -5.11 -15.44 7.65
CA MET A 40 -3.97 -14.68 7.13
C MET A 40 -4.40 -13.30 6.60
N GLU A 41 -5.53 -13.20 5.89
CA GLU A 41 -6.08 -11.92 5.41
C GLU A 41 -6.37 -10.94 6.54
N HIS A 42 -6.94 -11.43 7.65
CA HIS A 42 -7.26 -10.62 8.82
C HIS A 42 -6.12 -10.48 9.84
N GLY A 43 -4.93 -11.03 9.56
CA GLY A 43 -3.75 -10.94 10.42
C GLY A 43 -3.89 -11.70 11.75
N LEU A 44 -4.72 -12.74 11.78
CA LEU A 44 -4.89 -13.66 12.91
C LEU A 44 -3.81 -14.75 12.94
N GLU A 45 -3.21 -15.06 11.79
CA GLU A 45 -2.10 -15.99 11.63
C GLU A 45 -0.97 -15.33 10.82
N ASP A 46 0.29 -15.61 11.17
CA ASP A 46 1.46 -15.11 10.46
C ASP A 46 1.58 -15.77 9.07
N GLU A 47 1.84 -14.96 8.04
CA GLU A 47 2.04 -15.45 6.68
C GLU A 47 3.37 -16.23 6.54
N ASP A 48 3.28 -17.55 6.37
CA ASP A 48 4.43 -18.38 6.07
C ASP A 48 4.63 -18.50 4.54
N ILE A 49 5.63 -17.80 4.02
CA ILE A 49 6.03 -17.80 2.61
C ILE A 49 6.44 -19.18 2.06
N TYR A 50 6.76 -20.14 2.94
CA TYR A 50 7.10 -21.50 2.54
C TYR A 50 5.90 -22.46 2.53
N SER A 51 4.74 -21.99 3.00
CA SER A 51 3.47 -22.71 2.85
C SER A 51 2.90 -22.54 1.43
N SER A 52 2.04 -23.46 1.02
CA SER A 52 1.36 -23.40 -0.27
C SER A 52 0.51 -22.13 -0.39
N GLU A 53 -0.22 -21.82 0.67
CA GLU A 53 -1.18 -20.73 0.76
C GLU A 53 -0.46 -19.37 0.84
N GLY A 54 0.65 -19.29 1.60
CA GLY A 54 1.47 -18.08 1.64
C GLY A 54 2.22 -17.80 0.32
N ARG A 55 2.48 -18.83 -0.50
CA ARG A 55 3.03 -18.64 -1.85
C ARG A 55 1.97 -18.13 -2.83
N GLU A 56 0.76 -18.68 -2.79
CA GLU A 56 -0.35 -18.25 -3.65
C GLU A 56 -0.68 -16.77 -3.42
N LYS A 57 -0.75 -16.34 -2.16
CA LYS A 57 -0.96 -14.92 -1.80
C LYS A 57 0.10 -13.97 -2.36
N GLN A 58 1.38 -14.39 -2.41
CA GLN A 58 2.43 -13.58 -3.03
C GLN A 58 2.31 -13.45 -4.54
N GLU A 59 1.73 -14.46 -5.20
CA GLU A 59 1.50 -14.41 -6.65
C GLU A 59 0.30 -13.49 -6.97
N GLU A 60 -0.69 -13.39 -6.08
CA GLU A 60 -1.83 -12.48 -6.20
C GLU A 60 -1.47 -11.01 -5.89
N ASP A 61 -0.65 -10.77 -4.86
CA ASP A 61 -0.19 -9.42 -4.46
C ASP A 61 0.90 -8.84 -5.41
N ASP A 62 1.31 -9.55 -6.46
CA ASP A 62 2.23 -9.02 -7.50
C ASP A 62 1.49 -8.09 -8.49
N GLU A 63 0.16 -8.04 -8.42
CA GLU A 63 -0.65 -7.08 -9.16
C GLU A 63 -0.62 -5.70 -8.47
N ILE A 64 0.10 -4.76 -9.10
CA ILE A 64 0.20 -3.39 -8.62
C ILE A 64 -1.10 -2.65 -8.94
N ASP A 65 -1.72 -2.04 -7.93
CA ASP A 65 -2.90 -1.22 -8.15
C ASP A 65 -2.55 0.05 -8.94
N SER A 66 -3.50 0.59 -9.72
CA SER A 66 -3.26 1.81 -10.52
C SER A 66 -2.81 3.04 -9.71
N TRP A 67 -3.10 3.10 -8.40
CA TRP A 67 -2.63 4.19 -7.54
C TRP A 67 -1.19 3.98 -7.08
N GLU A 68 -0.76 2.73 -6.91
CA GLU A 68 0.62 2.34 -6.60
C GLU A 68 1.53 2.55 -7.81
N GLU A 69 1.03 2.27 -9.02
CA GLU A 69 1.72 2.62 -10.27
C GLU A 69 2.03 4.12 -10.32
N GLY A 70 1.05 4.97 -9.95
CA GLY A 70 1.24 6.42 -9.91
C GLY A 70 2.25 6.89 -8.85
N PHE A 71 2.41 6.14 -7.76
CA PHE A 71 3.44 6.40 -6.77
C PHE A 71 4.83 5.99 -7.29
N MET A 72 4.92 4.87 -8.00
CA MET A 72 6.16 4.40 -8.65
C MET A 72 6.62 5.31 -9.80
N GLU A 73 5.70 5.87 -10.58
CA GLU A 73 6.00 6.86 -11.64
C GLU A 73 6.65 8.14 -11.07
N GLY A 74 6.40 8.43 -9.79
CA GLY A 74 6.89 9.60 -9.10
C GLY A 74 6.12 10.87 -9.50
N ALA A 75 6.41 11.99 -8.84
CA ALA A 75 5.80 13.25 -9.21
C ALA A 75 6.17 13.59 -10.66
N SER A 76 5.15 13.88 -11.49
CA SER A 76 5.36 14.44 -12.82
C SER A 76 6.46 15.50 -12.74
N GLN A 77 7.42 15.49 -13.68
CA GLN A 77 8.66 16.27 -13.62
C GLN A 77 8.46 17.81 -13.50
N ALA A 78 7.23 18.29 -13.31
CA ALA A 78 6.85 19.63 -12.90
C ALA A 78 7.71 20.20 -11.77
N GLY A 79 8.21 19.39 -10.84
CA GLY A 79 9.16 19.83 -9.80
C GLY A 79 10.48 20.38 -10.35
N GLN A 80 10.90 19.97 -11.56
CA GLN A 80 12.09 20.49 -12.22
C GLN A 80 11.91 21.89 -12.79
N LEU A 81 10.67 22.31 -13.07
CA LEU A 81 10.38 23.67 -13.55
C LEU A 81 10.57 24.75 -12.45
N GLY A 82 10.78 24.34 -11.20
CA GLY A 82 11.13 25.24 -10.10
C GLY A 82 12.63 25.53 -9.99
N LYS A 83 13.46 24.97 -10.88
CA LYS A 83 14.92 25.06 -10.84
C LYS A 83 15.49 25.47 -12.19
N ASP A 84 16.67 26.06 -12.17
CA ASP A 84 17.47 26.32 -13.38
C ASP A 84 17.86 24.98 -14.02
N ALA A 85 17.57 24.81 -15.32
CA ALA A 85 17.83 23.55 -16.00
C ALA A 85 19.33 23.26 -16.21
N LEU A 86 20.20 24.28 -16.16
CA LEU A 86 21.65 24.12 -16.26
C LEU A 86 22.30 23.93 -14.88
N THR A 87 21.95 24.76 -13.90
CA THR A 87 22.62 24.79 -12.58
C THR A 87 21.89 24.01 -11.51
N GLY A 88 20.59 23.78 -11.65
CA GLY A 88 19.74 23.15 -10.64
C GLY A 88 19.37 24.06 -9.47
N GLU A 89 19.75 25.34 -9.53
CA GLU A 89 19.45 26.32 -8.48
C GLU A 89 17.94 26.63 -8.45
N PRO A 90 17.32 26.77 -7.26
CA PRO A 90 15.91 27.14 -7.17
C PRO A 90 15.63 28.51 -7.79
N LEU A 91 14.49 28.62 -8.49
CA LEU A 91 14.05 29.86 -9.13
C LEU A 91 13.09 30.70 -8.26
N MET A 92 12.89 30.32 -7.00
CA MET A 92 11.92 30.98 -6.10
C MET A 92 12.28 32.43 -5.76
N ASP A 93 13.58 32.76 -5.74
CA ASP A 93 14.10 34.08 -5.35
C ASP A 93 14.55 34.94 -6.55
N VAL A 94 14.20 34.53 -7.77
CA VAL A 94 14.61 35.22 -8.99
C VAL A 94 13.44 36.02 -9.54
N ASP A 95 13.64 37.33 -9.70
CA ASP A 95 12.60 38.23 -10.22
C ASP A 95 12.28 37.96 -11.70
N ASP A 96 13.30 37.71 -12.52
CA ASP A 96 13.19 37.47 -13.96
C ASP A 96 13.69 36.06 -14.31
N VAL A 97 12.76 35.18 -14.67
CA VAL A 97 13.07 33.82 -15.16
C VAL A 97 13.09 33.79 -16.68
N VAL A 98 14.14 33.23 -17.26
CA VAL A 98 14.25 33.03 -18.71
C VAL A 98 13.70 31.66 -19.08
N GLU A 99 12.64 31.61 -19.88
CA GLU A 99 12.10 30.37 -20.44
C GLU A 99 12.61 30.16 -21.87
N SER A 100 13.03 28.93 -22.21
CA SER A 100 13.44 28.57 -23.56
C SER A 100 12.92 27.18 -23.93
N GLU A 101 12.42 27.06 -25.15
CA GLU A 101 12.04 25.76 -25.74
C GLU A 101 13.25 25.15 -26.46
N ILE A 102 13.59 23.92 -26.09
CA ILE A 102 14.67 23.13 -26.69
C ILE A 102 14.12 21.72 -26.91
N ASP A 103 14.16 21.23 -28.15
CA ASP A 103 13.61 19.92 -28.56
C ASP A 103 12.15 19.67 -28.17
N GLY A 104 11.31 20.71 -28.23
CA GLY A 104 9.91 20.62 -27.84
C GLY A 104 9.66 20.52 -26.34
N LYS A 105 10.70 20.68 -25.50
CA LYS A 105 10.59 20.78 -24.05
C LYS A 105 10.90 22.21 -23.59
N ILE A 106 10.09 22.71 -22.65
CA ILE A 106 10.29 24.03 -22.05
C ILE A 106 11.23 23.90 -20.85
N TYR A 107 12.30 24.70 -20.85
CA TYR A 107 13.28 24.80 -19.78
C TYR A 107 13.32 26.22 -19.21
N ARG A 108 13.69 26.34 -17.94
CA ARG A 108 13.79 27.63 -17.22
C ARG A 108 15.19 27.87 -16.69
N PHE A 109 15.59 29.13 -16.66
CA PHE A 109 16.94 29.54 -16.30
C PHE A 109 16.94 30.85 -15.51
N VAL A 110 17.94 31.00 -14.64
CA VAL A 110 18.24 32.25 -13.91
C VAL A 110 18.74 33.33 -14.87
N SER A 111 19.30 32.96 -16.03
CA SER A 111 19.81 33.92 -17.00
C SER A 111 19.88 33.37 -18.44
N GLU A 112 19.91 34.27 -19.43
CA GLU A 112 20.09 33.92 -20.85
C GLU A 112 21.40 33.18 -21.11
N LYS A 113 22.45 33.48 -20.33
CA LYS A 113 23.75 32.80 -20.44
C LYS A 113 23.64 31.31 -20.10
N ASN A 114 22.82 30.96 -19.11
CA ASN A 114 22.58 29.58 -18.74
C ASN A 114 21.77 28.86 -19.82
N ALA A 115 20.73 29.50 -20.34
CA ALA A 115 19.93 28.97 -21.45
C ALA A 115 20.79 28.63 -22.67
N ARG A 116 21.70 29.54 -23.07
CA ARG A 116 22.61 29.32 -24.19
C ARG A 116 23.57 28.16 -23.96
N LYS A 117 24.25 28.13 -22.80
CA LYS A 117 25.20 27.05 -22.48
C LYS A 117 24.52 25.69 -22.41
N PHE A 118 23.30 25.64 -21.89
CA PHE A 118 22.52 24.42 -21.82
C PHE A 118 22.21 23.88 -23.22
N ARG A 119 21.82 24.77 -24.13
CA ARG A 119 21.61 24.42 -25.54
C ARG A 119 22.89 23.92 -26.22
N GLU A 120 24.01 24.62 -26.03
CA GLU A 120 25.31 24.20 -26.58
C GLU A 120 25.70 22.79 -26.09
N LYS A 121 25.50 22.49 -24.81
CA LYS A 121 25.73 21.14 -24.25
C LYS A 121 24.84 20.07 -24.88
N LEU A 122 23.54 20.36 -25.03
CA LEU A 122 22.61 19.42 -25.66
C LEU A 122 22.95 19.17 -27.13
N ASP A 123 23.41 20.19 -27.85
CA ASP A 123 23.83 20.05 -29.24
C ASP A 123 25.15 19.25 -29.34
N GLU A 124 26.07 19.38 -28.38
CA GLU A 124 27.29 18.54 -28.28
C GLU A 124 26.96 17.06 -28.00
N GLU A 125 26.06 16.78 -27.05
CA GLU A 125 25.66 15.41 -26.70
C GLU A 125 24.90 14.69 -27.83
N LYS A 126 24.21 15.42 -28.71
CA LYS A 126 23.56 14.83 -29.90
C LYS A 126 24.51 14.51 -31.05
N LEU A 127 25.73 15.03 -31.01
CA LEU A 127 26.76 14.79 -32.02
C LEU A 127 27.65 13.58 -31.68
N GLU A 128 27.58 13.06 -30.44
CA GLU A 128 28.14 11.75 -30.04
C GLU A 128 27.18 10.59 -30.33
#